data_AF-A0A3R6Y626-F1
#
_entry.id   AF-A0A3R6Y626-F1
#
_cell.length_a   1.000
_cell.length_b   1.000
_cell.length_c   1.000
_cell.angle_alpha   90.00
_cell.angle_beta   90.00
_cell.angle_gamma   90.00
#
_symmetry.space_group_name_H-M   'P 1'
#
loop_
_entity.id
_entity.type
_entity.pdbx_description
1 polymer ?
#
loop_
_entity_poly.entity_id
_entity_poly.type
_entity_poly.pdbx_seq_one_letter_code
_entity_poly.pdbx_strand_id
1 'polypeptide(L)'
;KQAGVPSNAEWVSSLTKLRIFEARGYDKVIYLDSDAVIQRNLDHLFYLGDAVLWAPHAYYLPETYMFGSTLLVFSPSSNQTFETIERAMATPPRPDYYDMDVLNDLFRTTCGYLPNHYVVLTYTIVDDATWSFTSKAERILNTYVHHFSPGLGIFKPWNTPRSILDHREASYEPLFYDILAEYWDHEDAMCAWLQAGHG
;
A
#
# COMPACT_ATOMS: atom_id res chain seq x y z
N LYS A 1 5.57 -7.71 8.99
CA LYS A 1 6.80 -8.25 9.61
C LYS A 1 7.80 -8.57 8.51
N GLN A 2 8.66 -7.61 8.16
CA GLN A 2 9.86 -7.89 7.40
C GLN A 2 10.81 -8.68 8.31
N ALA A 3 11.46 -9.72 7.78
CA ALA A 3 12.39 -10.50 8.57
C ALA A 3 13.60 -9.64 8.97
N GLY A 4 13.88 -9.55 10.28
CA GLY A 4 15.10 -8.91 10.80
C GLY A 4 14.94 -7.48 11.36
N VAL A 5 13.76 -6.87 11.26
CA VAL A 5 13.48 -5.58 11.93
C VAL A 5 12.83 -5.87 13.30
N PRO A 6 13.34 -5.32 14.43
CA PRO A 6 12.67 -5.47 15.72
C PRO A 6 11.23 -4.93 15.63
N SER A 7 10.23 -5.64 16.18
CA SER A 7 8.82 -5.22 16.02
C SER A 7 8.57 -3.79 16.51
N ASN A 8 9.35 -3.32 17.49
CA ASN A 8 9.29 -1.94 17.99
C ASN A 8 9.66 -0.88 16.92
N ALA A 9 10.61 -1.18 16.02
CA ALA A 9 11.00 -0.25 14.95
C ALA A 9 9.98 -0.23 13.79
N GLU A 10 9.43 -1.39 13.40
CA GLU A 10 8.33 -1.45 12.42
C GLU A 10 7.08 -0.73 12.95
N TRP A 11 6.79 -0.89 14.25
CA TRP A 11 5.67 -0.22 14.91
C TRP A 11 5.83 1.31 14.95
N VAL A 12 6.98 1.84 15.40
CA VAL A 12 7.22 3.30 15.40
C VAL A 12 7.17 3.88 13.99
N SER A 13 7.76 3.19 13.00
CA SER A 13 7.74 3.63 11.61
C SER A 13 6.33 3.65 11.03
N SER A 14 5.54 2.63 11.34
CA SER A 14 4.13 2.53 10.97
C SER A 14 3.33 3.70 11.56
N LEU A 15 3.53 4.07 12.83
CA LEU A 15 2.81 5.21 13.41
C LEU A 15 3.24 6.56 12.83
N THR A 16 4.49 6.70 12.41
CA THR A 16 4.98 7.94 11.76
C THR A 16 4.23 8.23 10.44
N LYS A 17 3.77 7.19 9.73
CA LYS A 17 2.90 7.32 8.55
C LYS A 17 1.66 8.17 8.82
N LEU A 18 1.08 8.10 10.03
CA LEU A 18 -0.17 8.79 10.34
C LEU A 18 -0.03 10.32 10.37
N ARG A 19 1.21 10.85 10.39
CA ARG A 19 1.46 12.29 10.21
C ARG A 19 1.09 12.81 8.81
N ILE A 20 0.72 11.95 7.86
CA ILE A 20 0.15 12.37 6.57
C ILE A 20 -1.17 13.12 6.76
N PHE A 21 -1.90 12.88 7.86
CA PHE A 21 -3.17 13.55 8.18
C PHE A 21 -2.98 14.96 8.78
N GLU A 22 -1.75 15.37 9.09
CA GLU A 22 -1.47 16.73 9.57
C GLU A 22 -1.85 17.76 8.50
N ALA A 23 -2.49 18.85 8.93
CA ALA A 23 -2.83 19.96 8.04
C ALA A 23 -1.54 20.64 7.53
N ARG A 24 -1.23 20.41 6.25
CA ARG A 24 -0.05 20.96 5.56
C ARG A 24 -0.40 21.83 4.34
N GLY A 25 -1.63 22.33 4.27
CA GLY A 25 -2.08 23.24 3.20
C GLY A 25 -2.49 22.54 1.90
N TYR A 26 -2.70 21.23 1.91
CA TYR A 26 -3.29 20.48 0.80
C TYR A 26 -4.79 20.35 0.98
N ASP A 27 -5.58 20.61 -0.06
CA ASP A 27 -7.03 20.40 -0.02
C ASP A 27 -7.39 18.92 -0.02
N LYS A 28 -6.60 18.12 -0.75
CA LYS A 28 -6.76 16.66 -0.85
C LYS A 28 -5.41 16.01 -1.10
N VAL A 29 -5.20 14.85 -0.49
CA VAL A 29 -3.98 14.05 -0.58
C VAL A 29 -4.34 12.64 -1.05
N ILE A 30 -3.59 12.13 -2.02
CA ILE A 30 -3.51 10.70 -2.33
C ILE A 30 -2.18 10.22 -1.76
N TYR A 31 -2.24 9.34 -0.78
CA TYR A 31 -1.08 8.69 -0.20
C TYR A 31 -0.93 7.28 -0.78
N LEU A 32 0.32 6.88 -1.00
CA LEU A 32 0.75 5.53 -1.36
C LEU A 32 1.92 5.12 -0.46
N ASP A 33 1.95 3.87 0.01
CA ASP A 33 3.16 3.33 0.64
C ASP A 33 4.33 3.31 -0.37
N SER A 34 5.56 3.43 0.13
CA SER A 34 6.76 3.59 -0.71
C SER A 34 7.16 2.33 -1.51
N ASP A 35 6.53 1.21 -1.21
CA ASP A 35 6.67 -0.09 -1.86
C ASP A 35 5.47 -0.40 -2.78
N ALA A 36 4.95 0.63 -3.43
CA ALA A 36 3.92 0.54 -4.45
C ALA A 36 4.46 0.89 -5.85
N VAL A 37 3.89 0.28 -6.89
CA VAL A 37 4.12 0.60 -8.30
C VAL A 37 2.79 0.98 -8.93
N ILE A 38 2.73 2.18 -9.51
CA ILE A 38 1.52 2.74 -10.14
C ILE A 38 1.47 2.24 -11.59
N GLN A 39 0.40 1.54 -11.95
CA GLN A 39 0.17 1.01 -13.29
C GLN A 39 -0.76 1.89 -14.12
N ARG A 40 -1.59 2.72 -13.45
CA ARG A 40 -2.60 3.58 -14.09
C ARG A 40 -2.70 4.91 -13.36
N ASN A 41 -3.07 5.96 -14.10
CA ASN A 41 -3.29 7.29 -13.52
C ASN A 41 -4.36 7.24 -12.40
N LEU A 42 -4.10 7.96 -11.31
CA LEU A 42 -4.93 8.02 -10.11
C LEU A 42 -5.63 9.37 -9.92
N ASP A 43 -5.50 10.31 -10.86
CA ASP A 43 -5.93 11.69 -10.67
C ASP A 43 -7.46 11.81 -10.52
N HIS A 44 -8.21 10.84 -11.05
CA HIS A 44 -9.65 10.77 -10.84
C HIS A 44 -10.03 10.65 -9.36
N LEU A 45 -9.12 10.16 -8.50
CA LEU A 45 -9.34 10.07 -7.07
C LEU A 45 -9.44 11.44 -6.39
N PHE A 46 -8.89 12.50 -6.97
CA PHE A 46 -9.06 13.86 -6.44
C PHE A 46 -10.52 14.33 -6.48
N TYR A 47 -11.32 13.77 -7.39
CA TYR A 47 -12.74 14.12 -7.57
C TYR A 47 -13.70 13.27 -6.74
N LEU A 48 -13.19 12.36 -5.91
CA LEU A 48 -14.03 11.62 -4.97
C LEU A 48 -14.78 12.58 -4.03
N GLY A 49 -16.00 12.19 -3.64
CA GLY A 49 -16.81 12.95 -2.71
C GLY A 49 -16.26 12.94 -1.27
N ASP A 50 -17.06 13.50 -0.37
CA ASP A 50 -16.70 13.64 1.04
C ASP A 50 -16.73 12.28 1.76
N ALA A 51 -15.61 11.94 2.39
CA ALA A 51 -15.46 10.87 3.36
C ALA A 51 -14.32 11.26 4.32
N VAL A 52 -14.24 10.64 5.51
CA VAL A 52 -13.09 10.88 6.41
C VAL A 52 -11.79 10.46 5.74
N LEU A 53 -11.83 9.34 5.03
CA LEU A 53 -10.82 8.87 4.10
C LEU A 53 -11.45 7.90 3.10
N TRP A 54 -10.80 7.69 1.96
CA TRP A 54 -11.07 6.58 1.05
C TRP A 54 -9.91 5.61 1.03
N ALA A 55 -10.20 4.32 0.99
CA ALA A 55 -9.20 3.25 1.00
C ALA A 55 -9.72 1.99 0.31
N PRO A 56 -8.84 1.16 -0.31
CA PRO A 56 -9.23 -0.13 -0.84
C PRO A 56 -9.50 -1.14 0.29
N HIS A 57 -10.39 -2.11 0.05
CA HIS A 57 -10.56 -3.22 1.00
C HIS A 57 -9.26 -4.00 1.21
N ALA A 58 -9.05 -4.45 2.44
CA ALA A 58 -8.00 -5.41 2.77
C ALA A 58 -8.49 -6.84 2.46
N TYR A 59 -8.72 -7.16 1.18
CA TYR A 59 -9.28 -8.45 0.74
C TYR A 59 -8.45 -9.68 1.14
N TYR A 60 -7.20 -9.47 1.57
CA TYR A 60 -6.27 -10.48 2.09
C TYR A 60 -6.47 -10.79 3.58
N LEU A 61 -7.44 -10.14 4.23
CA LEU A 61 -7.87 -10.43 5.61
C LEU A 61 -9.22 -11.17 5.60
N PRO A 62 -9.52 -11.98 6.63
CA PRO A 62 -10.82 -12.64 6.75
C PRO A 62 -11.96 -11.65 7.06
N GLU A 63 -11.67 -10.52 7.70
CA GLU A 63 -12.65 -9.50 8.01
C GLU A 63 -12.98 -8.63 6.78
N THR A 64 -14.16 -8.83 6.19
CA THR A 64 -14.60 -8.13 4.97
C THR A 64 -14.83 -6.62 5.14
N TYR A 65 -14.91 -6.15 6.39
CA TYR A 65 -15.10 -4.74 6.73
C TYR A 65 -13.80 -3.97 6.96
N MET A 66 -12.64 -4.60 6.75
CA MET A 66 -11.35 -3.96 6.91
C MET A 66 -10.89 -3.34 5.59
N PHE A 67 -10.25 -2.17 5.68
CA PHE A 67 -9.55 -1.54 4.56
C PHE A 67 -8.03 -1.58 4.78
N GLY A 68 -7.28 -1.61 3.67
CA GLY A 68 -5.83 -1.49 3.67
C GLY A 68 -5.42 -0.02 3.74
N SER A 69 -4.32 0.28 4.42
CA SER A 69 -3.75 1.64 4.49
C SER A 69 -2.71 1.90 3.39
N THR A 70 -2.58 1.02 2.40
CA THR A 70 -1.57 1.09 1.33
C THR A 70 -1.81 2.18 0.31
N LEU A 71 -3.08 2.56 0.14
CA LEU A 71 -3.55 3.72 -0.63
C LEU A 71 -4.61 4.43 0.20
N LEU A 72 -4.45 5.73 0.42
CA LEU A 72 -5.42 6.54 1.16
C LEU A 72 -5.72 7.83 0.40
N VAL A 73 -6.99 8.23 0.34
CA VAL A 73 -7.40 9.53 -0.19
C VAL A 73 -8.15 10.30 0.88
N PHE A 74 -7.69 11.48 1.26
CA PHE A 74 -8.29 12.24 2.36
C PHE A 74 -8.05 13.74 2.20
N SER A 75 -8.80 14.53 2.94
CA SER A 75 -8.68 16.00 2.97
C SER A 75 -8.11 16.43 4.32
N PRO A 76 -6.84 16.87 4.41
CA PRO A 76 -6.22 17.29 5.68
C PRO A 76 -6.58 18.75 6.04
N SER A 77 -7.72 19.26 5.60
CA SER A 77 -8.09 20.68 5.68
C SER A 77 -8.23 21.20 7.12
N SER A 78 -8.35 20.31 8.11
CA SER A 78 -8.22 20.64 9.53
C SER A 78 -7.42 19.57 10.27
N ASN A 79 -6.80 19.93 11.39
CA ASN A 79 -6.11 18.98 12.26
C ASN A 79 -7.05 18.03 13.01
N GLN A 80 -8.37 18.14 12.89
CA GLN A 80 -9.33 17.36 13.68
C GLN A 80 -9.16 15.84 13.51
N THR A 81 -8.96 15.37 12.28
CA THR A 81 -8.71 13.95 11.99
C THR A 81 -7.41 13.49 12.63
N PHE A 82 -6.34 14.29 12.48
CA PHE A 82 -5.04 14.00 13.07
C PHE A 82 -5.08 13.99 14.60
N GLU A 83 -5.70 14.98 15.25
CA GLU A 83 -5.89 15.03 16.71
C GLU A 83 -6.72 13.85 17.24
N THR A 84 -7.65 13.32 16.43
CA THR A 84 -8.39 12.10 16.76
C THR A 84 -7.48 10.87 16.73
N ILE A 85 -6.64 10.77 15.70
CA ILE A 85 -5.63 9.73 15.57
C ILE A 85 -4.62 9.80 16.72
N GLU A 86 -4.08 10.98 17.05
CA GLU A 86 -3.14 11.17 18.16
C GLU A 86 -3.73 10.74 19.51
N ARG A 87 -4.98 11.11 19.79
CA ARG A 87 -5.68 10.68 21.02
C ARG A 87 -5.83 9.17 21.09
N ALA A 88 -6.15 8.51 19.97
CA ALA A 88 -6.26 7.05 19.93
C ALA A 88 -4.91 6.36 20.16
N MET A 89 -3.83 6.93 19.65
CA MET A 89 -2.46 6.41 19.84
C MET A 89 -1.92 6.65 21.25
N ALA A 90 -2.38 7.68 21.96
CA ALA A 90 -1.94 7.96 23.32
C ALA A 90 -2.32 6.87 24.34
N THR A 91 -3.42 6.15 24.07
CA THR A 91 -3.91 5.02 24.88
C THR A 91 -4.28 3.86 23.96
N PRO A 92 -3.30 3.12 23.40
CA PRO A 92 -3.57 2.05 22.45
C PRO A 92 -4.36 0.92 23.14
N PRO A 93 -5.42 0.38 22.50
CA PRO A 93 -6.27 -0.63 23.12
C PRO A 93 -5.61 -2.03 23.16
N ARG A 94 -4.54 -2.23 22.37
CA ARG A 94 -3.81 -3.49 22.24
C ARG A 94 -2.32 -3.23 21.94
N PRO A 95 -1.42 -4.20 22.24
CA PRO A 95 -0.05 -4.18 21.72
C PRO A 95 -0.04 -4.19 20.19
N ASP A 96 1.09 -3.81 19.58
CA ASP A 96 1.27 -3.88 18.13
C ASP A 96 0.16 -3.12 17.35
N TYR A 97 -0.28 -1.97 17.87
CA TYR A 97 -1.32 -1.13 17.25
C TYR A 97 -0.72 -0.34 16.06
N TYR A 98 -0.71 -0.94 14.87
CA TYR A 98 -0.12 -0.36 13.65
C TYR A 98 -1.06 0.68 13.01
N ASP A 99 -0.58 1.40 12.00
CA ASP A 99 -1.35 2.40 11.24
C ASP A 99 -2.69 1.88 10.73
N MET A 100 -2.70 0.67 10.14
CA MET A 100 -3.93 0.07 9.63
C MET A 100 -4.92 -0.25 10.76
N ASP A 101 -4.44 -0.69 11.92
CA ASP A 101 -5.27 -0.94 13.10
C ASP A 101 -5.91 0.36 13.60
N VAL A 102 -5.11 1.42 13.77
CA VAL A 102 -5.57 2.73 14.23
C VAL A 102 -6.67 3.27 13.31
N LEU A 103 -6.44 3.23 12.00
CA LEU A 103 -7.37 3.77 11.02
C LEU A 103 -8.66 2.94 10.95
N ASN A 104 -8.58 1.61 11.00
CA ASN A 104 -9.79 0.77 10.94
C ASN A 104 -10.62 0.89 12.22
N ASP A 105 -10.01 0.92 13.40
CA ASP A 105 -10.71 1.09 14.67
C ASP A 105 -11.49 2.43 14.71
N LEU A 106 -10.90 3.49 14.15
CA LEU A 106 -11.50 4.83 14.14
C LEU A 106 -12.51 5.04 13.01
N PHE A 107 -12.23 4.54 11.81
CA PHE A 107 -12.87 5.06 10.59
C PHE A 107 -13.53 3.99 9.70
N ARG A 108 -13.52 2.70 10.04
CA ARG A 108 -14.11 1.64 9.18
C ARG A 108 -15.59 1.87 8.82
N THR A 109 -16.35 2.57 9.66
CA THR A 109 -17.77 2.89 9.44
C THR A 109 -18.02 4.21 8.70
N THR A 110 -16.98 5.04 8.55
CA THR A 110 -17.03 6.37 7.89
C THR A 110 -16.05 6.48 6.72
N CYS A 111 -15.40 5.37 6.37
CA CYS A 111 -14.52 5.21 5.22
C CYS A 111 -15.33 5.07 3.92
N GLY A 112 -14.86 5.73 2.87
CA GLY A 112 -15.27 5.44 1.50
C GLY A 112 -14.47 4.27 0.93
N TYR A 113 -15.11 3.14 0.64
CA TYR A 113 -14.39 1.97 0.15
C TYR A 113 -14.12 2.07 -1.36
N LEU A 114 -12.85 1.91 -1.72
CA LEU A 114 -12.43 1.71 -3.10
C LEU A 114 -12.50 0.22 -3.46
N PRO A 115 -12.86 -0.11 -4.71
CA PRO A 115 -12.80 -1.48 -5.21
C PRO A 115 -11.41 -2.13 -5.03
N ASN A 116 -11.37 -3.46 -4.86
CA ASN A 116 -10.14 -4.22 -4.62
C ASN A 116 -9.04 -4.00 -5.68
N HIS A 117 -9.41 -3.74 -6.95
CA HIS A 117 -8.44 -3.53 -8.02
C HIS A 117 -7.66 -2.21 -7.93
N TYR A 118 -8.00 -1.32 -6.99
CA TYR A 118 -7.19 -0.12 -6.76
C TYR A 118 -5.81 -0.46 -6.24
N VAL A 119 -5.69 -1.47 -5.37
CA VAL A 119 -4.39 -1.97 -4.90
C VAL A 119 -4.42 -3.50 -4.88
N VAL A 120 -3.52 -4.12 -5.63
CA VAL A 120 -3.33 -5.57 -5.63
C VAL A 120 -1.96 -5.91 -5.06
N LEU A 121 -1.93 -6.76 -4.02
CA LEU A 121 -0.69 -7.24 -3.45
C LEU A 121 0.04 -8.12 -4.45
N THR A 122 1.36 -7.96 -4.59
CA THR A 122 2.16 -8.70 -5.58
C THR A 122 1.99 -10.21 -5.50
N TYR A 123 1.94 -10.77 -4.28
CA TYR A 123 1.74 -12.21 -4.09
C TYR A 123 0.34 -12.71 -4.47
N THR A 124 -0.64 -11.81 -4.62
CA THR A 124 -2.04 -12.15 -5.00
C THR A 124 -2.33 -11.86 -6.47
N ILE A 125 -1.31 -11.43 -7.25
CA ILE A 125 -1.46 -11.28 -8.71
C ILE A 125 -1.81 -12.65 -9.32
N VAL A 126 -1.25 -13.72 -8.77
CA VAL A 126 -1.49 -15.11 -9.18
C VAL A 126 -2.88 -15.65 -8.80
N ASP A 127 -3.65 -14.96 -7.96
CA ASP A 127 -4.95 -15.46 -7.52
C ASP A 127 -5.96 -15.42 -8.67
N ASP A 128 -6.87 -16.40 -8.71
CA ASP A 128 -7.95 -16.49 -9.70
C ASP A 128 -9.15 -15.57 -9.38
N ALA A 129 -9.06 -14.77 -8.32
CA ALA A 129 -10.08 -13.80 -7.97
C ALA A 129 -10.29 -12.80 -9.12
N THR A 130 -11.55 -12.55 -9.50
CA THR A 130 -11.88 -11.64 -10.61
C THR A 130 -12.52 -10.34 -10.16
N TRP A 131 -13.05 -10.22 -8.94
CA TRP A 131 -13.67 -8.99 -8.39
C TRP A 131 -14.62 -8.28 -9.37
N SER A 132 -15.57 -9.03 -9.91
CA SER A 132 -16.59 -8.57 -10.88
C SER A 132 -16.08 -8.26 -12.29
N PHE A 133 -14.78 -8.41 -12.58
CA PHE A 133 -14.27 -8.46 -13.95
C PHE A 133 -14.60 -9.81 -14.60
N THR A 134 -14.62 -9.84 -15.93
CA THR A 134 -14.92 -11.05 -16.73
C THR A 134 -13.81 -12.10 -16.64
N SER A 135 -12.58 -11.70 -16.31
CA SER A 135 -11.43 -12.59 -16.19
C SER A 135 -10.34 -12.01 -15.28
N LYS A 136 -9.41 -12.87 -14.84
CA LYS A 136 -8.18 -12.48 -14.14
C LYS A 136 -7.34 -11.49 -14.96
N ALA A 137 -7.23 -11.74 -16.28
CA ALA A 137 -6.51 -10.85 -17.20
C ALA A 137 -7.13 -9.45 -17.24
N GLU A 138 -8.48 -9.36 -17.27
CA GLU A 138 -9.17 -8.07 -17.23
C GLU A 138 -8.98 -7.36 -15.88
N ARG A 139 -9.04 -8.10 -14.76
CA ARG A 139 -8.72 -7.55 -13.43
C ARG A 139 -7.30 -6.96 -13.39
N ILE A 140 -6.33 -7.71 -13.90
CA ILE A 140 -4.93 -7.27 -13.97
C ILE A 140 -4.82 -5.98 -14.81
N LEU A 141 -5.41 -5.95 -15.99
CA LEU A 141 -5.41 -4.78 -16.89
C LEU A 141 -6.06 -3.53 -16.24
N ASN A 142 -7.04 -3.74 -15.39
CA ASN A 142 -7.75 -2.68 -14.67
C ASN A 142 -7.16 -2.38 -13.29
N THR A 143 -6.06 -3.01 -12.90
CA THR A 143 -5.40 -2.72 -11.61
C THR A 143 -4.69 -1.37 -11.67
N TYR A 144 -4.88 -0.52 -10.65
CA TYR A 144 -4.23 0.80 -10.61
C TYR A 144 -2.85 0.77 -9.97
N VAL A 145 -2.69 -0.01 -8.91
CA VAL A 145 -1.46 -0.06 -8.13
C VAL A 145 -1.16 -1.51 -7.74
N HIS A 146 0.10 -1.90 -7.86
CA HIS A 146 0.62 -3.10 -7.22
C HIS A 146 1.42 -2.73 -5.98
N HIS A 147 1.17 -3.42 -4.87
CA HIS A 147 1.89 -3.19 -3.62
C HIS A 147 2.77 -4.40 -3.30
N PHE A 148 4.08 -4.19 -3.16
CA PHE A 148 5.02 -5.26 -2.82
C PHE A 148 4.78 -5.75 -1.40
N SER A 149 4.13 -6.89 -1.26
CA SER A 149 3.84 -7.52 0.03
C SER A 149 4.56 -8.86 0.16
N PRO A 150 5.03 -9.23 1.38
CA PRO A 150 5.63 -10.55 1.60
C PRO A 150 4.64 -11.68 1.28
N GLY A 151 5.10 -12.69 0.56
CA GLY A 151 4.32 -13.86 0.14
C GLY A 151 5.00 -14.52 -1.06
N LEU A 152 4.80 -15.82 -1.33
CA LEU A 152 5.46 -16.52 -2.46
C LEU A 152 7.00 -16.36 -2.49
N GLY A 153 7.67 -16.31 -1.34
CA GLY A 153 9.13 -16.06 -1.29
C GLY A 153 9.56 -14.65 -1.72
N ILE A 154 8.60 -13.74 -1.93
CA ILE A 154 8.79 -12.34 -2.33
C ILE A 154 9.18 -11.53 -1.09
N PHE A 155 10.23 -10.73 -1.24
CA PHE A 155 10.61 -9.68 -0.31
C PHE A 155 10.32 -8.32 -0.94
N LYS A 156 10.53 -7.24 -0.19
CA LYS A 156 10.53 -5.89 -0.79
C LYS A 156 11.53 -5.87 -1.96
N PRO A 157 11.28 -5.09 -3.03
CA PRO A 157 12.07 -5.19 -4.26
C PRO A 157 13.57 -4.89 -4.03
N TRP A 158 13.91 -3.99 -3.11
CA TRP A 158 15.29 -3.72 -2.67
C TRP A 158 15.95 -4.85 -1.86
N ASN A 159 15.17 -5.83 -1.40
CA ASN A 159 15.64 -7.03 -0.69
C ASN A 159 15.56 -8.29 -1.56
N THR A 160 15.03 -8.20 -2.78
CA THR A 160 14.91 -9.33 -3.71
C THR A 160 16.14 -9.38 -4.62
N PRO A 161 16.86 -10.51 -4.71
CA PRO A 161 17.96 -10.63 -5.66
C PRO A 161 17.48 -10.48 -7.11
N ARG A 162 18.13 -9.62 -7.90
CA ARG A 162 17.79 -9.41 -9.33
C ARG A 162 17.88 -10.69 -10.17
N SER A 163 18.67 -11.68 -9.72
CA SER A 163 18.77 -13.01 -10.35
C SER A 163 17.45 -13.80 -10.36
N ILE A 164 16.42 -13.35 -9.64
CA ILE A 164 15.06 -13.91 -9.75
C ILE A 164 14.51 -13.81 -11.18
N LEU A 165 15.00 -12.84 -11.98
CA LEU A 165 14.59 -12.67 -13.37
C LEU A 165 15.19 -13.74 -14.31
N ASP A 166 16.29 -14.39 -13.90
CA ASP A 166 16.95 -15.43 -14.69
C ASP A 166 16.15 -16.75 -14.70
N HIS A 167 15.35 -16.96 -13.66
CA HIS A 167 14.57 -18.19 -13.46
C HIS A 167 13.13 -17.84 -13.09
N ARG A 168 12.32 -17.58 -14.11
CA ARG A 168 10.88 -17.30 -13.93
C ARG A 168 10.11 -18.60 -13.67
N GLU A 169 9.60 -18.75 -12.45
CA GLU A 169 8.67 -19.82 -12.07
C GLU A 169 7.40 -19.74 -12.90
N ALA A 170 7.05 -20.83 -13.59
CA ALA A 170 5.85 -20.91 -14.44
C ALA A 170 4.53 -20.79 -13.66
N SER A 171 4.57 -21.03 -12.35
CA SER A 171 3.43 -20.87 -11.45
C SER A 171 3.14 -19.40 -11.10
N TYR A 172 4.06 -18.48 -11.42
CA TYR A 172 3.89 -17.05 -11.15
C TYR A 172 3.39 -16.34 -12.40
N GLU A 173 2.61 -15.27 -12.20
CA GLU A 173 2.16 -14.44 -13.31
C GLU A 173 3.36 -13.70 -13.92
N PRO A 174 3.54 -13.68 -15.25
CA PRO A 174 4.66 -12.98 -15.88
C PRO A 174 4.80 -11.53 -15.43
N LEU A 175 3.67 -10.86 -15.22
CA LEU A 175 3.58 -9.49 -14.72
C LEU A 175 4.33 -9.29 -13.38
N PHE A 176 4.39 -10.30 -12.52
CA PHE A 176 5.13 -10.21 -11.26
C PHE A 176 6.61 -9.87 -11.50
N TYR A 177 7.25 -10.55 -12.45
CA TYR A 177 8.65 -10.30 -12.81
C TYR A 177 8.82 -8.98 -13.53
N ASP A 178 7.83 -8.61 -14.35
CA ASP A 178 7.89 -7.37 -15.12
C ASP A 178 7.78 -6.14 -14.20
N ILE A 179 6.98 -6.18 -13.13
CA ILE A 179 6.91 -5.12 -12.11
C ILE A 179 8.23 -4.99 -11.34
N LEU A 180 8.91 -6.10 -11.03
CA LEU A 180 10.23 -6.08 -10.40
C LEU A 180 11.29 -5.46 -11.32
N ALA A 181 11.29 -5.84 -12.60
CA ALA A 181 12.18 -5.28 -13.61
C ALA A 181 11.94 -3.77 -13.77
N GLU A 182 10.67 -3.34 -13.88
CA GLU A 182 10.29 -1.93 -13.96
C GLU A 182 10.80 -1.13 -12.75
N TYR A 183 10.62 -1.65 -11.53
CA TYR A 183 11.15 -1.01 -10.32
C TYR A 183 12.67 -0.79 -10.40
N TRP A 184 13.42 -1.83 -10.79
CA TRP A 184 14.89 -1.75 -10.86
C TRP A 184 15.39 -0.88 -12.01
N ASP A 185 14.71 -0.87 -13.15
CA ASP A 185 15.02 0.04 -14.26
C ASP A 185 14.86 1.50 -13.81
N HIS A 186 13.81 1.82 -13.05
CA HIS A 186 13.61 3.15 -12.47
C HIS A 186 14.64 3.48 -11.38
N GLU A 187 14.97 2.52 -10.51
CA GLU A 187 16.03 2.68 -9.51
C GLU A 187 17.38 3.01 -10.16
N ASP A 188 17.77 2.26 -11.20
CA ASP A 188 19.03 2.49 -11.91
C ASP A 188 19.06 3.85 -12.61
N ALA A 189 17.93 4.24 -13.22
CA ALA A 189 17.83 5.51 -13.95
C ALA A 189 17.79 6.75 -13.03
N MET A 190 17.09 6.67 -11.90
CA MET A 190 16.75 7.84 -11.08
C MET A 190 17.47 7.88 -9.73
N CYS A 191 17.94 6.73 -9.25
CA CYS A 191 18.52 6.57 -7.92
C CYS A 191 19.98 6.11 -7.96
N ALA A 192 20.71 6.37 -9.06
CA ALA A 192 22.13 6.06 -9.19
C ALA A 192 22.99 6.59 -8.02
N TRP A 193 22.55 7.66 -7.36
CA TRP A 193 23.18 8.21 -6.15
C TRP A 193 23.17 7.25 -4.95
N LEU A 194 22.21 6.33 -4.85
CA LEU A 194 22.19 5.29 -3.81
C LEU A 194 23.38 4.33 -3.98
N GLN A 195 23.79 4.04 -5.21
CA GLN A 195 24.94 3.18 -5.50
C GLN A 195 26.28 3.91 -5.31
N ALA A 196 26.31 5.23 -5.45
CA ALA A 196 27.53 6.04 -5.32
C ALA A 196 28.00 6.26 -3.87
N GLY A 197 27.17 5.96 -2.86
CA GLY A 197 27.47 6.17 -1.44
C GLY A 197 28.26 5.05 -0.74
N HIS A 198 28.65 4.00 -1.46
CA HIS A 198 29.37 2.84 -0.93
C HIS A 198 30.86 2.79 -1.33
N GLY A 199 31.42 3.91 -1.80
CA GLY A 199 32.84 4.08 -2.17
C GLY A 199 33.70 4.68 -1.05
#